data_AF-A0A433SCR3-F1
#
_entry.id   AF-A0A433SCR3-F1
#
_cell.length_a   1.000
_cell.length_b   1.000
_cell.length_c   1.000
_cell.angle_alpha   90.00
_cell.angle_beta   90.00
_cell.angle_gamma   90.00
#
_symmetry.space_group_name_H-M   'P 1'
#
loop_
_entity.id
_entity.type
_entity.pdbx_description
1 polymer ?
#
loop_
_entity_poly.entity_id
_entity_poly.type
_entity_poly.pdbx_seq_one_letter_code
_entity_poly.pdbx_strand_id
1 'polypeptide(L)'
;MTKEHVAYVNGELHITHRKGAASVSPSSILQLNTCLLSQFVPDFCDAVDEFHILIQAQQFWLIGPFIHGAIPAIDALTRAHPEIPRWEMHLHKLPWRLRAPSCLGLRLFPDAGLGCFPLKALPAHTQLNYCTLPLTYLYWPEHDKS
;
A
#
# COMPACT_ATOMS: atom_id res chain seq x y z
N MET A 1 -1.43 22.88 -4.72
CA MET A 1 -1.02 21.55 -4.23
C MET A 1 -1.43 20.52 -5.26
N THR A 2 -0.49 19.76 -5.83
CA THR A 2 -0.82 18.66 -6.73
C THR A 2 -1.57 17.60 -5.93
N LYS A 3 -2.79 17.26 -6.35
CA LYS A 3 -3.61 16.26 -5.68
C LYS A 3 -2.99 14.89 -5.96
N GLU A 4 -2.69 14.13 -4.91
CA GLU A 4 -2.21 12.76 -5.06
C GLU A 4 -3.28 11.94 -5.79
N HIS A 5 -2.86 11.18 -6.81
CA HIS A 5 -3.76 10.55 -7.75
C HIS A 5 -3.15 9.26 -8.31
N VAL A 6 -3.98 8.24 -8.47
CA VAL A 6 -3.63 7.02 -9.19
C VAL A 6 -4.62 6.78 -10.30
N ALA A 7 -4.12 6.41 -11.48
CA ALA A 7 -4.94 6.04 -12.62
C ALA A 7 -4.33 4.84 -13.34
N TYR A 8 -5.18 4.00 -13.91
CA TYR A 8 -4.74 2.94 -14.82
C TYR A 8 -5.08 3.37 -16.25
N VAL A 9 -4.07 3.67 -17.06
CA VAL A 9 -4.21 4.23 -18.41
C VAL A 9 -3.17 3.59 -19.31
N ASN A 10 -3.52 3.27 -20.55
CA ASN A 10 -2.61 2.68 -21.54
C ASN A 10 -1.90 1.39 -21.07
N GLY A 11 -2.54 0.61 -20.19
CA GLY A 11 -1.95 -0.62 -19.65
C GLY A 11 -0.93 -0.40 -18.54
N GLU A 12 -0.79 0.82 -18.02
CA GLU A 12 0.13 1.14 -16.92
C GLU A 12 -0.57 1.82 -15.76
N LEU A 13 -0.04 1.63 -14.56
CA LEU A 13 -0.49 2.33 -13.37
C LEU A 13 0.30 3.64 -13.23
N HIS A 14 -0.37 4.77 -13.46
CA HIS A 14 0.18 6.10 -13.29
C HIS A 14 -0.09 6.61 -11.88
N ILE A 15 0.98 6.89 -11.14
CA ILE A 15 0.94 7.35 -9.76
C ILE A 15 1.49 8.77 -9.68
N THR A 16 0.63 9.74 -9.40
CA THR A 16 1.00 11.13 -9.12
C THR A 16 1.06 11.34 -7.62
N HIS A 17 2.22 11.72 -7.10
CA HIS A 17 2.44 11.94 -5.67
C HIS A 17 3.19 13.26 -5.43
N ARG A 18 3.37 13.66 -4.16
CA ARG A 18 3.96 14.97 -3.82
C ARG A 18 5.36 15.24 -4.40
N LYS A 19 6.13 14.21 -4.72
CA LYS A 19 7.51 14.34 -5.24
C LYS A 19 7.61 14.20 -6.76
N GLY A 20 6.53 13.88 -7.46
CA GLY A 20 6.55 13.65 -8.89
C GLY A 20 5.46 12.69 -9.37
N ALA A 21 5.63 12.21 -10.59
CA ALA A 21 4.79 11.17 -11.18
C ALA A 21 5.65 9.95 -11.52
N ALA A 22 5.06 8.77 -11.40
CA ALA A 22 5.66 7.50 -11.80
C ALA A 22 4.67 6.70 -12.63
N SER A 23 5.17 5.95 -13.60
CA SER A 23 4.44 4.89 -14.28
C SER A 23 4.96 3.55 -13.80
N VAL A 24 4.04 2.64 -13.47
CA VAL A 24 4.36 1.27 -13.06
C VAL A 24 3.77 0.32 -14.10
N SER A 25 4.66 -0.36 -14.82
CA SER A 25 4.26 -1.43 -15.74
C SER A 25 3.76 -2.66 -14.97
N PRO A 26 2.67 -3.31 -15.39
CA PRO A 26 2.19 -4.56 -14.82
C PRO A 26 3.26 -5.65 -14.75
N SER A 27 4.12 -5.74 -15.78
CA SER A 27 5.20 -6.75 -15.83
C SER A 27 6.29 -6.56 -14.76
N SER A 28 6.36 -5.37 -14.14
CA SER A 28 7.27 -5.09 -13.04
C SER A 28 6.69 -5.42 -11.66
N ILE A 29 5.39 -5.72 -11.60
CA ILE A 29 4.66 -6.00 -10.38
C ILE A 29 4.79 -7.50 -10.10
N LEU A 30 5.51 -7.83 -9.04
CA LEU A 30 5.69 -9.20 -8.60
C LEU A 30 4.49 -9.69 -7.78
N GLN A 31 3.81 -8.75 -7.10
CA GLN A 31 2.76 -9.05 -6.14
C GLN A 31 1.92 -7.80 -5.85
N LEU A 32 0.61 -7.97 -5.74
CA LEU A 32 -0.34 -6.96 -5.28
C LEU A 32 -1.01 -7.44 -3.99
N ASN A 33 -0.88 -6.67 -2.91
CA ASN A 33 -1.55 -6.99 -1.65
C ASN A 33 -2.64 -5.98 -1.34
N THR A 34 -3.84 -6.48 -1.07
CA THR A 34 -4.92 -5.71 -0.44
C THR A 34 -4.75 -5.83 1.06
N CYS A 35 -4.59 -4.70 1.73
CA CYS A 35 -4.22 -4.62 3.13
C CYS A 35 -5.37 -4.01 3.92
N LEU A 36 -5.78 -4.68 4.99
CA LEU A 36 -6.81 -4.24 5.92
C LEU A 36 -6.14 -3.81 7.22
N LEU A 37 -6.22 -2.52 7.54
CA LEU A 37 -5.70 -2.01 8.81
C LEU A 37 -6.74 -2.20 9.92
N SER A 38 -6.52 -3.20 10.78
CA SER A 38 -7.33 -3.36 11.99
C SER A 38 -6.93 -2.30 13.02
N GLN A 39 -7.79 -1.31 13.23
CA GLN A 39 -7.60 -0.35 14.32
C GLN A 39 -8.13 -0.98 15.61
N PHE A 40 -7.28 -1.14 16.63
CA PHE A 40 -7.72 -1.54 17.98
C PHE A 40 -8.34 -0.31 18.68
N VAL A 41 -9.48 0.17 18.18
CA VAL A 41 -10.27 1.22 18.83
C VAL A 41 -11.57 0.56 19.31
N PRO A 42 -11.75 0.35 20.63
CA PRO A 42 -12.88 -0.40 21.20
C PRO A 42 -14.28 0.08 20.78
N ASP A 43 -14.40 1.31 20.26
CA ASP A 43 -15.68 1.95 19.94
C ASP A 43 -15.87 2.27 18.43
N PHE A 44 -14.93 1.88 17.56
CA PHE A 44 -14.96 2.14 16.10
C PHE A 44 -14.81 0.85 15.28
N CYS A 45 -15.56 -0.20 15.63
CA CYS A 45 -15.40 -1.56 15.11
C CYS A 45 -15.71 -1.80 13.61
N ASP A 46 -16.16 -0.80 12.83
CA ASP A 46 -16.62 -1.05 11.45
C ASP A 46 -15.79 -0.37 10.34
N ALA A 47 -14.84 0.50 10.67
CA ALA A 47 -14.02 1.19 9.66
C ALA A 47 -12.68 0.48 9.47
N VAL A 48 -12.66 -0.52 8.59
CA VAL A 48 -11.41 -1.12 8.12
C VAL A 48 -10.87 -0.27 6.99
N ASP A 49 -9.76 0.41 7.23
CA ASP A 49 -9.08 1.17 6.17
C ASP A 49 -8.37 0.19 5.23
N GLU A 50 -8.89 0.08 4.01
CA GLU A 50 -8.30 -0.72 2.94
C GLU A 50 -7.23 0.07 2.18
N PHE A 51 -6.04 -0.50 2.05
CA PHE A 51 -4.95 0.09 1.27
C PHE A 51 -4.20 -0.97 0.48
N HIS A 52 -3.39 -0.53 -0.48
CA HIS A 52 -2.75 -1.44 -1.43
C HIS A 52 -1.22 -1.35 -1.33
N ILE A 53 -0.56 -2.50 -1.39
CA ILE A 53 0.90 -2.60 -1.54
C ILE A 53 1.20 -3.29 -2.87
N LEU A 54 1.90 -2.61 -3.77
CA LEU A 54 2.43 -3.19 -5.00
C LEU A 54 3.91 -3.47 -4.82
N ILE A 55 4.30 -4.74 -4.85
CA ILE A 55 5.69 -5.17 -4.70
C ILE A 55 6.35 -5.26 -6.08
N GLN A 56 7.55 -4.69 -6.17
CA GLN A 56 8.48 -4.80 -7.29
C GLN A 56 9.82 -5.37 -6.80
N ALA A 57 10.74 -5.66 -7.71
CA ALA A 57 12.00 -6.35 -7.40
C ALA A 57 12.86 -5.71 -6.28
N GLN A 58 12.87 -4.37 -6.16
CA GLN A 58 13.72 -3.66 -5.18
C GLN A 58 12.94 -2.68 -4.29
N GLN A 59 11.66 -2.48 -4.57
CA GLN A 59 10.85 -1.44 -3.96
C GLN A 59 9.38 -1.87 -3.93
N PHE A 60 8.58 -1.14 -3.17
CA PHE A 60 7.14 -1.28 -3.20
C PHE A 60 6.47 0.08 -3.25
N TRP A 61 5.27 0.10 -3.81
CA TRP A 61 4.34 1.22 -3.72
C TRP A 61 3.32 0.96 -2.63
N LEU A 62 3.15 1.94 -1.74
CA LEU A 62 2.04 2.01 -0.80
C LEU A 62 1.01 2.98 -1.36
N ILE A 63 -0.24 2.54 -1.47
CA ILE A 63 -1.36 3.35 -1.95
C ILE A 63 -2.47 3.32 -0.91
N GLY A 64 -2.61 4.43 -0.18
CA GLY A 64 -3.60 4.59 0.87
C GLY A 64 -5.06 4.63 0.41
N PRO A 65 -6.01 4.47 1.35
CA PRO A 65 -7.46 4.43 1.10
C PRO A 65 -7.99 5.73 0.48
N PHE A 66 -7.43 6.87 0.90
CA PHE A 66 -7.94 8.19 0.54
C PHE A 66 -7.28 8.80 -0.71
N ILE A 67 -6.46 8.02 -1.42
CA ILE A 67 -5.80 8.49 -2.63
C ILE A 67 -6.79 8.51 -3.79
N HIS A 68 -6.93 9.67 -4.44
CA HIS A 68 -7.91 9.84 -5.52
C HIS A 68 -7.64 8.86 -6.66
N GLY A 69 -8.68 8.15 -7.11
CA GLY A 69 -8.57 7.20 -8.22
C GLY A 69 -7.89 5.87 -7.88
N ALA A 70 -7.43 5.66 -6.64
CA ALA A 70 -6.74 4.42 -6.24
C ALA A 70 -7.57 3.16 -6.47
N ILE A 71 -8.77 3.08 -5.88
CA ILE A 71 -9.66 1.91 -6.01
C ILE A 71 -9.95 1.57 -7.48
N PRO A 72 -10.50 2.48 -8.31
CA PRO A 72 -10.82 2.14 -9.69
C PRO A 72 -9.57 1.82 -10.53
N ALA A 73 -8.41 2.39 -10.20
CA ALA A 73 -7.16 2.07 -10.89
C ALA A 73 -6.64 0.66 -10.54
N ILE A 74 -6.70 0.28 -9.26
CA ILE A 74 -6.34 -1.08 -8.83
C ILE A 74 -7.33 -2.10 -9.37
N ASP A 75 -8.63 -1.82 -9.37
CA ASP A 75 -9.65 -2.68 -9.98
C ASP A 75 -9.44 -2.84 -11.50
N ALA A 76 -9.01 -1.79 -12.18
CA ALA A 76 -8.69 -1.86 -13.60
C ALA A 76 -7.41 -2.68 -13.86
N LEU A 77 -6.35 -2.47 -13.07
CA LEU A 77 -5.12 -3.23 -13.13
C LEU A 77 -5.37 -4.73 -12.90
N THR A 78 -6.10 -5.08 -11.85
CA THR A 78 -6.38 -6.48 -11.48
C THR A 78 -7.25 -7.19 -12.50
N ARG A 79 -8.21 -6.49 -13.13
CA ARG A 79 -9.00 -7.05 -14.23
C ARG A 79 -8.19 -7.24 -15.50
N ALA A 80 -7.28 -6.32 -15.80
CA ALA A 80 -6.43 -6.39 -16.99
C ALA A 80 -5.30 -7.43 -16.86
N HIS A 81 -4.81 -7.66 -15.65
CA HIS A 81 -3.67 -8.53 -15.34
C HIS A 81 -3.99 -9.54 -14.23
N PRO A 82 -4.89 -10.52 -14.49
CA PRO A 82 -5.26 -11.52 -13.50
C PRO A 82 -4.10 -12.46 -13.10
N GLU A 83 -3.03 -12.50 -13.90
CA GLU A 83 -1.81 -13.25 -13.64
C GLU A 83 -0.95 -12.69 -12.51
N ILE A 84 -1.14 -11.42 -12.12
CA ILE A 84 -0.41 -10.82 -11.01
C ILE A 84 -0.84 -11.53 -9.71
N PRO A 85 0.10 -12.10 -8.93
CA PRO A 85 -0.22 -12.72 -7.66
C PRO A 85 -0.88 -11.73 -6.67
N ARG A 86 -1.95 -12.18 -6.02
CA ARG A 86 -2.76 -11.36 -5.10
C ARG A 86 -2.95 -12.01 -3.75
N TRP A 87 -2.84 -11.21 -2.69
CA TRP A 87 -3.11 -11.65 -1.32
C TRP A 87 -3.85 -10.57 -0.53
N GLU A 88 -4.63 -11.03 0.44
CA GLU A 88 -5.22 -10.19 1.47
C GLU A 88 -4.35 -10.26 2.73
N MET A 89 -4.04 -9.11 3.31
CA MET A 89 -3.20 -9.00 4.51
C MET A 89 -3.91 -8.19 5.58
N HIS A 90 -3.95 -8.72 6.80
CA HIS A 90 -4.42 -7.97 7.95
C HIS A 90 -3.24 -7.39 8.71
N LEU A 91 -3.22 -6.08 8.83
CA LEU A 91 -2.18 -5.35 9.53
C LEU A 91 -2.76 -4.77 10.82
N HIS A 92 -2.04 -4.95 11.93
CA HIS A 92 -2.40 -4.36 13.22
C HIS A 92 -1.84 -2.95 13.39
N LYS A 93 -0.73 -2.65 12.71
CA LYS A 93 -0.05 -1.36 12.84
C LYS A 93 0.71 -1.06 11.57
N LEU A 94 0.56 0.18 11.10
CA LEU A 94 1.39 0.74 10.04
C LEU A 94 2.53 1.57 10.66
N PRO A 95 3.80 1.40 10.24
CA PRO A 95 4.90 2.22 10.71
C PRO A 95 4.68 3.70 10.44
N TRP A 96 5.16 4.54 11.36
CA TRP A 96 5.05 5.99 11.21
C TRP A 96 5.58 6.49 9.86
N ARG A 97 6.66 5.88 9.33
CA ARG A 97 7.30 6.23 8.04
C ARG A 97 6.40 5.98 6.82
N LEU A 98 5.39 5.13 6.95
CA LEU A 98 4.46 4.76 5.89
C LEU A 98 3.08 5.45 6.02
N ARG A 99 2.83 6.10 7.15
CA ARG A 99 1.57 6.84 7.38
C ARG A 99 1.48 8.12 6.56
N ALA A 100 0.25 8.46 6.19
CA ALA A 100 -0.08 9.70 5.53
C ALA A 100 0.27 10.92 6.43
N PRO A 101 0.95 11.94 5.89
CA PRO A 101 1.11 13.22 6.59
C PRO A 101 -0.21 14.01 6.53
N SER A 102 -0.72 14.41 7.70
CA SER A 102 -1.90 15.29 7.83
C SER A 102 -1.67 16.68 7.24
N CYS A 103 -2.71 17.54 7.27
CA CYS A 103 -2.67 18.92 6.78
C CYS A 103 -1.56 19.79 7.39
N LEU A 104 -1.05 19.43 8.58
CA LEU A 104 0.09 20.10 9.24
C LEU A 104 1.43 19.37 9.03
N GLY A 105 1.49 18.35 8.16
CA GLY A 105 2.66 17.48 7.98
C GLY A 105 2.86 16.46 9.10
N LEU A 106 2.07 16.53 10.18
CA LEU A 106 2.07 15.60 11.30
C LEU A 106 1.40 14.29 10.93
N ARG A 107 1.95 13.14 11.32
CA ARG A 107 1.40 11.80 11.00
C ARG A 107 0.56 11.28 12.16
N LEU A 108 -0.52 12.00 12.45
CA LEU A 108 -1.37 11.77 13.64
C LEU A 108 -2.31 10.58 13.48
N PHE A 109 -2.75 10.30 12.25
CA PHE A 109 -3.65 9.19 11.95
C PHE A 109 -2.87 7.97 11.44
N PRO A 110 -3.36 6.75 11.71
CA PRO A 110 -2.69 5.52 11.32
C PRO A 110 -2.85 5.19 9.81
N ASP A 111 -3.46 6.08 9.03
CA ASP A 111 -3.80 5.87 7.63
C ASP A 111 -2.56 5.69 6.75
N ALA A 112 -2.63 4.74 5.80
CA ALA A 112 -1.62 4.58 4.77
C ALA A 112 -1.55 5.82 3.86
N GLY A 113 -0.32 6.29 3.59
CA GLY A 113 -0.07 7.37 2.63
C GLY A 113 0.11 6.86 1.20
N LEU A 114 0.56 7.75 0.32
CA LEU A 114 1.08 7.40 -0.99
C LEU A 114 2.61 7.51 -1.02
N GLY A 115 3.30 6.46 -1.47
CA GLY A 115 4.75 6.56 -1.64
C GLY A 115 5.42 5.29 -2.17
N CYS A 116 6.63 5.48 -2.69
CA CYS A 116 7.53 4.41 -3.09
C CYS A 116 8.62 4.24 -2.03
N PHE A 117 8.84 3.00 -1.59
CA PHE A 117 9.74 2.68 -0.48
C PHE A 117 10.62 1.48 -0.86
N PRO A 118 11.86 1.39 -0.33
CA PRO A 118 12.71 0.24 -0.60
C PRO A 118 12.12 -1.02 0.04
N LEU A 119 12.28 -2.17 -0.61
CA LEU A 119 11.67 -3.42 -0.16
C LEU A 119 12.03 -3.78 1.29
N LYS A 120 13.27 -3.48 1.70
CA LYS A 120 13.78 -3.64 3.07
C LYS A 120 12.96 -2.95 4.15
N ALA A 121 12.11 -1.98 3.78
CA ALA A 121 11.23 -1.33 4.73
C ALA A 121 10.04 -2.22 5.10
N LEU A 122 9.60 -3.15 4.23
CA LEU A 122 8.61 -4.17 4.59
C LEU A 122 9.16 -5.07 5.73
N PRO A 123 8.31 -5.64 6.59
CA PRO A 123 8.73 -6.63 7.57
C PRO A 123 9.33 -7.85 6.87
N ALA A 124 10.31 -8.48 7.52
CA ALA A 124 10.97 -9.68 7.00
C ALA A 124 9.95 -10.79 6.65
N HIS A 125 8.89 -10.96 7.43
CA HIS A 125 7.84 -11.95 7.15
C HIS A 125 6.97 -11.61 5.94
N THR A 126 6.89 -10.34 5.53
CA THR A 126 6.22 -9.92 4.29
C THR A 126 7.13 -10.12 3.08
N GLN A 127 8.45 -10.09 3.28
CA GLN A 127 9.45 -10.34 2.23
C GLN A 127 9.69 -11.83 1.98
N LEU A 128 9.48 -12.68 2.98
CA LEU A 128 9.78 -14.12 2.92
C LEU A 128 8.61 -14.96 2.36
N ASN A 129 7.41 -14.40 2.32
CA ASN A 129 6.18 -15.12 1.93
C ASN A 129 5.70 -14.76 0.52
N TYR A 130 6.61 -14.74 -0.47
CA TYR A 130 6.23 -14.80 -1.90
C TYR A 130 5.52 -16.11 -2.27
N CYS A 131 5.56 -17.09 -1.36
CA CYS A 131 4.86 -18.36 -1.47
C CYS A 131 4.08 -18.59 -0.17
N THR A 132 2.79 -18.93 -0.31
CA THR A 132 1.93 -19.56 0.70
C THR A 132 1.56 -18.73 1.95
N LEU A 133 0.34 -18.14 1.95
CA LEU A 133 -0.81 -18.50 2.83
C LEU A 133 -1.94 -17.45 2.68
N PRO A 134 -3.24 -17.82 2.75
CA PRO A 134 -4.35 -16.94 2.37
C PRO A 134 -4.81 -15.92 3.43
N LEU A 135 -4.28 -15.93 4.65
CA LEU A 135 -4.55 -14.93 5.68
C LEU A 135 -3.37 -14.91 6.63
N THR A 136 -2.56 -13.85 6.58
CA THR A 136 -1.49 -13.66 7.57
C THR A 136 -1.76 -12.39 8.35
N TYR A 137 -1.94 -12.54 9.66
CA TYR A 137 -1.91 -11.43 10.59
C TYR A 137 -0.46 -10.96 10.72
N LEU A 138 -0.18 -9.78 10.19
CA LEU A 138 1.16 -9.22 10.18
C LEU A 138 1.28 -8.18 11.28
N TYR A 139 2.13 -8.47 12.25
CA TYR A 139 2.60 -7.50 13.22
C TYR A 139 3.81 -6.78 12.65
N TRP A 140 3.70 -5.48 12.40
CA TRP A 140 4.84 -4.67 11.97
C TRP A 140 5.58 -4.12 13.21
N PRO A 141 6.71 -4.70 13.63
CA PRO A 141 7.49 -4.13 14.73
C PRO A 141 8.02 -2.76 14.32
N GLU A 142 7.83 -1.74 15.18
CA GLU A 142 8.51 -0.45 15.02
C GLU A 142 10.01 -0.63 15.26
N HIS A 143 10.75 -1.08 14.25
CA HIS A 143 12.21 -1.10 14.34
C HIS A 143 12.79 0.29 14.07
N ASP A 144 13.34 0.80 15.16
CA ASP A 144 14.41 1.77 15.37
C ASP A 144 14.34 3.17 14.75
N LYS A 145 14.26 4.11 15.69
CA LYS A 145 14.81 5.46 15.61
C LYS A 145 16.30 5.36 15.26
N SER A 146 16.61 5.45 13.97
CA SER A 146 17.90 5.92 13.47
C SER A 146 17.67 6.96 12.39
#